data_AF-A0A0E3C448-F1
#
_entry.id   AF-A0A0E3C448-F1
#
_cell.length_a   1.000
_cell.length_b   1.000
_cell.length_c   1.000
_cell.angle_alpha   90.00
_cell.angle_beta   90.00
_cell.angle_gamma   90.00
#
_symmetry.space_group_name_H-M   'P 1'
#
loop_
_entity.id
_entity.type
_entity.pdbx_description
1 polymer ?
#
loop_
_entity_poly.entity_id
_entity_poly.type
_entity_poly.pdbx_seq_one_letter_code
_entity_poly.pdbx_strand_id
1 'polypeptide(L)' 'MAQQAVQHRGLTIRAACQAFQISQACYRYKAQRNTDNDEIAQWLLRLTDNNRSWGFGLCFLYLRNVRGFKWNHKRVYRI' A
#
# COMPACT_ATOMS: atom_id res chain seq x y z
N MET A 1 -13.96 -11.53 1.80
CA MET A 1 -14.67 -12.80 1.50
C MET A 1 -14.41 -13.90 2.52
N ALA A 2 -13.26 -14.62 2.50
CA ALA A 2 -13.04 -15.70 3.46
C ALA A 2 -13.02 -15.25 4.93
N GLN A 3 -12.37 -14.12 5.24
CA GLN A 3 -12.37 -13.53 6.60
C GLN A 3 -13.77 -13.12 7.05
N GLN A 4 -14.59 -12.57 6.15
CA GLN A 4 -15.99 -12.21 6.44
C GLN A 4 -16.84 -13.44 6.74
N ALA A 5 -16.62 -14.55 6.03
CA ALA A 5 -17.37 -15.78 6.26
C ALA A 5 -17.03 -16.42 7.62
N VAL A 6 -15.77 -16.29 8.08
CA VAL A 6 -15.38 -16.68 9.44
C VAL A 6 -16.01 -15.74 10.49
N GLN A 7 -15.94 -14.43 10.28
CA GLN A 7 -16.42 -13.43 11.26
C GLN A 7 -17.94 -13.34 11.37
N HIS A 8 -18.67 -13.43 10.26
CA HIS A 8 -20.12 -13.19 10.24
C HIS A 8 -20.97 -14.46 10.15
N ARG A 9 -20.39 -15.59 9.71
CA ARG A 9 -21.11 -16.86 9.56
C ARG A 9 -20.56 -17.99 10.46
N GLY A 10 -19.60 -17.70 11.32
CA GLY A 10 -19.05 -18.66 12.29
C GLY A 10 -18.31 -19.85 11.67
N LEU A 11 -17.92 -19.76 10.40
CA LEU A 11 -17.16 -20.84 9.74
C LEU A 11 -15.76 -20.95 10.35
N THR A 12 -15.25 -22.18 10.44
CA THR A 12 -13.84 -22.38 10.77
C THR A 12 -12.96 -21.87 9.64
N ILE A 13 -11.73 -21.43 9.97
CA ILE A 13 -10.75 -20.96 8.96
C ILE A 13 -10.54 -22.02 7.87
N ARG A 14 -10.49 -23.30 8.25
CA ARG A 14 -10.32 -24.41 7.30
C ARG A 14 -11.51 -24.53 6.34
N ALA A 15 -12.73 -24.51 6.87
CA ALA A 15 -13.94 -24.58 6.05
C ALA A 15 -14.05 -23.37 5.10
N ALA A 16 -13.75 -22.17 5.58
CA ALA A 16 -13.71 -20.98 4.74
C ALA A 16 -12.63 -21.08 3.64
N CYS A 17 -11.41 -21.49 3.98
CA CYS A 17 -10.34 -21.65 2.99
C CYS A 17 -10.70 -22.67 1.89
N GLN A 18 -11.35 -23.78 2.27
CA GLN A 18 -11.84 -24.78 1.31
C GLN A 18 -12.98 -24.25 0.44
N ALA A 19 -13.96 -23.56 1.03
CA ALA A 19 -15.10 -23.00 0.28
C ALA A 19 -14.65 -21.95 -0.75
N PHE A 20 -13.65 -21.13 -0.41
CA PHE A 20 -13.12 -20.08 -1.29
C PHE A 20 -11.89 -20.49 -2.10
N GLN A 21 -11.47 -21.76 -2.04
CA GLN A 21 -10.30 -22.30 -2.76
C GLN A 21 -9.01 -21.46 -2.54
N ILE A 22 -8.79 -21.00 -1.31
CA ILE A 22 -7.57 -20.25 -0.93
C ILE A 22 -6.73 -21.04 0.07
N SER A 23 -5.43 -20.79 0.09
CA SER A 23 -4.55 -21.36 1.10
C SER A 23 -4.75 -20.69 2.46
N GLN A 24 -4.48 -21.43 3.54
CA GLN A 24 -4.50 -20.83 4.90
C GLN A 24 -3.43 -19.74 5.07
N ALA A 25 -2.34 -19.80 4.31
CA ALA A 25 -1.31 -18.75 4.29
C ALA A 25 -1.87 -17.45 3.69
N CYS A 26 -2.61 -17.53 2.58
CA CYS A 26 -3.33 -16.39 2.00
C CYS A 26 -4.35 -15.82 2.99
N TYR A 27 -5.14 -16.67 3.66
CA TYR A 27 -6.09 -16.23 4.68
C TYR A 27 -5.42 -15.45 5.84
N ARG A 28 -4.25 -15.94 6.28
CA ARG A 28 -3.47 -15.35 7.38
C ARG A 28 -2.65 -14.14 6.95
N TYR A 29 -2.44 -13.94 5.66
CA TYR A 29 -1.71 -12.79 5.15
C TYR A 29 -2.43 -11.51 5.56
N LYS A 30 -1.74 -10.68 6.33
CA LYS A 30 -2.16 -9.30 6.62
C LYS A 30 -1.20 -8.39 5.87
N ALA A 31 -1.74 -7.55 5.00
CA ALA A 31 -0.97 -6.47 4.41
C ALA A 31 -0.43 -5.61 5.55
N GLN A 32 0.88 -5.58 5.72
CA GLN A 32 1.50 -4.67 6.68
C GLN A 32 1.37 -3.26 6.11
N ARG A 33 0.67 -2.40 6.87
CA ARG A 33 0.60 -0.98 6.56
C ARG A 33 2.02 -0.44 6.64
N ASN A 34 2.57 -0.05 5.50
CA ASN A 34 3.95 0.38 5.44
C ASN A 34 3.97 1.89 5.69
N THR A 35 4.40 2.29 6.88
CA THR A 35 4.45 3.70 7.31
C THR A 35 5.21 4.58 6.32
N ASP A 36 6.23 4.04 5.64
CA ASP A 36 6.94 4.79 4.61
C ASP A 36 6.05 5.09 3.40
N ASN A 37 5.09 4.22 3.05
CA ASN A 37 4.18 4.50 1.94
C ASN A 37 3.25 5.68 2.28
N ASP A 38 2.77 5.73 3.52
CA ASP A 38 1.92 6.82 3.99
C ASP A 38 2.72 8.14 4.00
N GLU A 39 4.00 8.10 4.40
CA GLU A 39 4.89 9.26 4.33
C GLU A 39 5.14 9.71 2.89
N ILE A 40 5.46 8.79 1.97
CA ILE A 40 5.64 9.09 0.54
C ILE A 40 4.38 9.76 -0.02
N ALA A 41 3.20 9.20 0.26
CA ALA A 41 1.93 9.74 -0.21
C ALA A 41 1.69 11.16 0.30
N GLN A 42 1.92 11.42 1.59
CA GLN A 42 1.79 12.77 2.16
C GLN A 42 2.73 13.78 1.50
N TRP A 43 3.97 13.38 1.22
CA TRP A 43 4.93 14.23 0.52
C TRP A 43 4.51 14.54 -0.90
N LEU A 44 4.05 13.53 -1.65
CA LEU A 44 3.57 13.71 -3.02
C LEU A 44 2.39 14.68 -3.06
N LEU A 45 1.39 14.49 -2.19
CA LEU A 45 0.23 15.39 -2.08
C LEU A 45 0.64 16.84 -1.82
N ARG A 46 1.51 17.07 -0.82
CA ARG A 46 2.01 18.42 -0.51
C ARG A 46 2.77 19.05 -1.68
N LEU A 47 3.51 18.26 -2.44
CA LEU A 47 4.27 18.77 -3.59
C LEU A 47 3.34 19.12 -4.75
N THR A 48 2.34 18.30 -5.03
CA THR A 48 1.37 18.57 -6.10
C THR A 48 0.44 19.74 -5.76
N ASP A 49 0.09 19.92 -4.49
CA ASP A 49 -0.73 21.05 -4.04
C ASP A 49 0.02 22.38 -4.16
N ASN A 50 1.29 22.40 -3.75
CA ASN A 50 2.12 23.61 -3.80
C ASN A 50 2.66 23.91 -5.21
N ASN A 51 2.85 22.89 -6.05
CA ASN A 51 3.42 23.01 -7.39
C ASN A 51 2.54 22.32 -8.42
N ARG A 52 1.41 22.96 -8.74
CA ARG A 52 0.34 22.38 -9.57
C ARG A 52 0.74 22.02 -11.01
N SER A 53 1.86 22.55 -11.51
CA SER A 53 2.42 22.23 -12.83
C SER A 53 3.44 21.07 -12.80
N TRP A 54 3.83 20.59 -11.62
CA TRP A 54 4.81 19.52 -11.51
C TRP A 54 4.18 18.16 -11.79
N GLY A 55 4.75 17.45 -12.77
CA GLY A 55 4.49 16.04 -12.96
C GLY A 55 5.33 15.16 -12.01
N PHE A 56 5.04 13.85 -12.01
CA PHE A 56 5.70 12.86 -11.16
C PHE A 56 7.24 12.97 -11.15
N GLY A 57 7.86 13.14 -12.33
CA GLY A 57 9.32 13.21 -12.44
C GLY A 57 9.94 14.33 -11.62
N LEU A 58 9.32 15.52 -11.62
CA LEU A 58 9.78 16.66 -10.82
C LEU A 58 9.57 16.43 -9.33
N CYS A 59 8.42 15.87 -8.93
CA CYS A 59 8.17 15.50 -7.55
C CYS A 59 9.21 14.49 -7.03
N PHE A 60 9.51 13.45 -7.80
CA PHE A 60 10.51 12.46 -7.43
C PHE A 60 11.93 13.05 -7.35
N LEU A 61 12.33 13.87 -8.33
CA LEU A 61 13.64 14.53 -8.33
C LEU A 61 13.80 15.47 -7.13
N TYR A 62 12.75 16.21 -6.76
CA TYR A 62 12.77 17.04 -5.57
C TYR A 62 12.95 16.21 -4.29
N LEU A 63 12.18 15.13 -4.14
CA LEU A 63 12.29 14.24 -2.98
C LEU A 63 13.69 13.61 -2.89
N ARG A 64 14.28 13.23 -4.01
CA ARG A 64 15.60 12.61 -4.06
C ARG A 64 16.74 13.59 -3.82
N ASN A 65 16.71 14.75 -4.49
CA ASN A 65 17.87 15.65 -4.57
C ASN A 65 17.80 16.79 -3.55
N VAL A 66 16.60 17.30 -3.25
CA VAL A 66 16.41 18.42 -2.30
C VAL A 66 16.15 17.89 -0.90
N ARG A 67 15.24 16.93 -0.75
CA ARG A 67 14.92 16.33 0.55
C ARG A 67 15.86 15.18 0.94
N GLY A 68 16.63 14.65 -0.01
CA GLY A 68 17.62 13.61 0.24
C GLY A 68 17.04 12.21 0.50
N PHE A 69 15.74 11.98 0.22
CA PHE A 69 15.12 10.69 0.47
C PHE A 69 15.69 9.61 -0.46
N LYS A 70 16.12 8.49 0.13
CA LYS A 70 16.70 7.36 -0.61
C LYS A 70 15.65 6.38 -1.17
N TRP A 71 14.39 6.81 -1.29
CA TRP A 71 13.29 5.95 -1.75
C TRP A 71 13.51 5.41 -3.15
N ASN A 72 12.99 4.20 -3.37
CA ASN A 72 13.06 3.53 -4.67
C ASN A 72 12.09 4.19 -5.66
N HIS A 73 12.57 4.56 -6.84
CA HIS A 73 11.76 5.19 -7.89
C HIS A 73 10.51 4.38 -8.26
N LYS A 74 10.64 3.07 -8.49
CA LYS A 74 9.50 2.19 -8.82
C LYS A 74 8.51 2.06 -7.66
N ARG A 75 8.95 2.25 -6.41
CA ARG A 75 8.06 2.26 -5.24
C ARG A 75 7.26 3.55 -5.21
N VAL A 76 7.93 4.70 -5.32
CA VAL A 76 7.29 6.02 -5.30
C VAL A 76 6.34 6.19 -6.48
N TYR A 77 6.64 5.64 -7.66
CA TYR A 77 5.73 5.67 -8.82
C TYR A 77 4.44 4.86 -8.64
N ARG A 78 4.47 3.83 -7.79
CA ARG A 78 3.30 2.98 -7.51
C ARG A 78 2.37 3.58 -6.46
N ILE A 79 2.85 4.55 -5.70
CA ILE A 79 2.12 5.24 -4.63
C ILE A 79 1.51 6.50 -5.24
#